data_AF-A0A358D930-F1
#
_entry.id   AF-A0A358D930-F1
#
_cell.length_a   1.000
_cell.length_b   1.000
_cell.length_c   1.000
_cell.angle_alpha   90.00
_cell.angle_beta   90.00
_cell.angle_gamma   90.00
#
_symmetry.space_group_name_H-M   'P 1'
#
loop_
_entity.id
_entity.type
_entity.pdbx_description
1 polymer ?
#
loop_
_entity_poly.entity_id
_entity_poly.type
_entity_poly.pdbx_seq_one_letter_code
_entity_poly.pdbx_strand_id
1 'polypeptide(L)'
;MSATSAIALVGGGPRGVSLLERLVSALAELPASDRTLVDVYLIDDVEVGAGRVWRTDQTRELCMNTLADAVTLFTDDSVQMAGTVRPGPTLYEWALLAAHAVEPDDRTAAIVAGVPA
;
A
#
# COMPACT_ATOMS: atom_id res chain seq x y z
N MET A 1 -30.19 15.14 -6.47
CA MET A 1 -28.77 14.85 -6.19
C MET A 1 -28.64 13.34 -6.15
N SER A 2 -27.79 12.75 -6.98
CA SER A 2 -27.46 11.32 -6.82
C SER A 2 -26.72 11.16 -5.48
N ALA A 3 -27.15 10.25 -4.63
CA ALA A 3 -26.47 10.02 -3.36
C ALA A 3 -25.12 9.35 -3.65
N THR A 4 -24.02 9.97 -3.19
CA THR A 4 -22.69 9.35 -3.20
C THR A 4 -22.71 8.16 -2.24
N SER A 5 -22.22 7.01 -2.70
CA SER A 5 -22.03 5.86 -1.81
C SER A 5 -20.85 6.14 -0.88
N ALA A 6 -21.01 5.91 0.41
CA ALA A 6 -19.94 6.07 1.40
C ALA A 6 -19.55 4.72 2.00
N ILE A 7 -18.25 4.48 2.17
CA ILE A 7 -17.68 3.30 2.80
C ILE A 7 -16.80 3.75 3.96
N ALA A 8 -17.05 3.20 5.15
CA ALA A 8 -16.17 3.36 6.31
C ALA A 8 -15.27 2.13 6.45
N LEU A 9 -13.95 2.35 6.43
CA LEU A 9 -12.93 1.35 6.71
C LEU A 9 -12.39 1.60 8.12
N VAL A 10 -12.68 0.69 9.06
CA VAL A 10 -12.20 0.79 10.44
C VAL A 10 -10.93 -0.05 10.59
N GLY A 11 -9.80 0.63 10.78
CA GLY A 11 -8.45 0.08 10.85
C GLY A 11 -7.67 0.24 9.55
N GLY A 12 -6.58 1.02 9.61
CA GLY A 12 -5.60 1.25 8.53
C GLY A 12 -4.37 0.34 8.60
N GLY A 13 -4.47 -0.79 9.31
CA GLY A 13 -3.44 -1.83 9.27
C GLY A 13 -3.32 -2.52 7.89
N PRO A 14 -2.41 -3.49 7.73
CA PRO A 14 -2.13 -4.13 6.45
C PRO A 14 -3.38 -4.60 5.70
N ARG A 15 -4.33 -5.21 6.43
CA ARG A 15 -5.59 -5.68 5.84
C ARG A 15 -6.49 -4.54 5.33
N GLY A 16 -6.57 -3.44 6.07
CA GLY A 16 -7.38 -2.28 5.70
C GLY A 16 -6.83 -1.61 4.44
N VAL A 17 -5.50 -1.47 4.36
CA VAL A 17 -4.82 -0.94 3.17
C VAL A 17 -5.01 -1.87 1.97
N SER A 18 -4.83 -3.19 2.14
CA SER A 18 -5.10 -4.15 1.04
C SER A 18 -6.55 -4.13 0.58
N LEU A 19 -7.51 -3.95 1.49
CA LEU A 19 -8.92 -3.83 1.13
C LEU A 19 -9.20 -2.52 0.35
N LEU A 20 -8.61 -1.41 0.79
CA LEU A 20 -8.72 -0.13 0.10
C LEU A 20 -8.18 -0.22 -1.33
N GLU A 21 -7.00 -0.81 -1.49
CA GLU A 21 -6.40 -0.99 -2.82
C GLU A 21 -7.29 -1.89 -3.69
N ARG A 22 -7.82 -3.00 -3.16
CA ARG A 22 -8.75 -3.87 -3.91
C ARG A 22 -10.04 -3.16 -4.30
N LEU A 23 -10.59 -2.33 -3.42
CA LEU A 23 -11.76 -1.51 -3.71
C LEU A 23 -11.48 -0.53 -4.87
N VAL A 24 -10.34 0.17 -4.82
CA VAL A 24 -9.94 1.09 -5.89
C VAL A 24 -9.73 0.33 -7.21
N SER A 25 -9.09 -0.84 -7.18
CA SER A 25 -8.86 -1.64 -8.38
C SER A 25 -10.19 -2.10 -9.01
N ALA A 26 -11.12 -2.60 -8.20
CA ALA A 26 -12.44 -3.03 -8.67
C ALA A 26 -13.25 -1.86 -9.27
N LEU A 27 -13.22 -0.68 -8.64
CA LEU A 27 -13.90 0.52 -9.16
C LEU A 27 -13.28 1.02 -10.47
N ALA A 28 -11.96 0.90 -10.64
CA ALA A 28 -11.27 1.29 -11.85
C ALA A 28 -11.61 0.40 -13.06
N GLU A 29 -11.96 -0.87 -12.82
CA GLU A 29 -12.36 -1.83 -13.85
C GLU A 29 -13.81 -1.66 -14.34
N LEU A 30 -14.62 -0.87 -13.64
CA LEU A 30 -15.99 -0.58 -14.07
C LEU A 30 -16.00 0.20 -15.40
N PRO A 31 -16.97 -0.10 -16.30
CA PRO A 31 -17.26 0.73 -17.46
C PRO A 31 -17.45 2.20 -17.06
N ALA A 32 -17.02 3.13 -17.91
CA ALA A 32 -17.11 4.56 -17.59
C ALA A 32 -18.55 5.03 -17.28
N SER A 33 -19.56 4.37 -17.85
CA SER A 33 -20.98 4.61 -17.57
C SER A 33 -21.41 4.23 -16.15
N ASP A 34 -20.68 3.30 -15.53
CA ASP A 34 -21.04 2.67 -14.26
C ASP A 34 -20.14 3.17 -13.12
N ARG A 35 -19.11 3.96 -13.45
CA ARG A 35 -18.24 4.61 -12.47
C ARG A 35 -19.05 5.64 -11.69
N THR A 36 -19.06 5.46 -10.38
CA THR A 36 -19.66 6.40 -9.44
C THR A 36 -18.60 6.94 -8.49
N LEU A 37 -18.87 8.13 -7.94
CA LEU A 37 -18.08 8.64 -6.84
C LEU A 37 -18.37 7.80 -5.59
N VAL A 38 -17.31 7.38 -4.90
CA VAL A 38 -17.39 6.66 -3.63
C VAL A 38 -16.52 7.40 -2.62
N ASP A 39 -17.13 7.85 -1.52
CA ASP A 39 -16.42 8.45 -0.41
C ASP A 39 -15.89 7.32 0.49
N VAL A 40 -14.57 7.30 0.73
CA VAL A 40 -13.94 6.31 1.61
C VAL A 40 -13.40 6.99 2.85
N TYR A 41 -13.93 6.62 4.01
CA TYR A 41 -13.50 7.10 5.32
C TYR A 41 -12.60 6.04 5.95
N LEU A 42 -11.30 6.31 6.03
CA LEU A 42 -10.37 5.50 6.80
C LEU A 42 -10.35 5.99 8.25
N ILE A 43 -10.77 5.13 9.18
CA ILE A 43 -10.93 5.44 10.60
C ILE A 43 -9.99 4.54 11.38
N ASP A 44 -9.03 5.12 12.10
CA ASP A 44 -8.12 4.40 12.97
C ASP A 44 -8.00 5.13 14.31
N ASP A 45 -7.81 4.39 15.39
CA ASP A 45 -7.58 4.95 16.74
C ASP A 45 -6.10 5.27 17.00
N VAL A 46 -5.22 4.90 16.06
CA VAL A 46 -3.80 5.22 16.06
C VAL A 46 -3.39 5.99 14.79
N GLU A 47 -2.14 6.47 14.78
CA GLU A 47 -1.55 7.21 13.66
C GLU A 47 -1.63 6.42 12.34
N VAL A 48 -2.08 7.10 11.28
CA VAL A 48 -2.06 6.55 9.92
C VAL A 48 -0.61 6.33 9.47
N GLY A 49 -0.30 5.14 8.94
CA GLY A 49 1.04 4.76 8.53
C GLY A 49 1.65 3.75 9.50
N ALA A 50 2.48 4.21 10.44
CA ALA A 50 3.15 3.35 11.41
C ALA A 50 2.18 2.55 12.30
N GLY A 51 1.02 3.14 12.60
CA GLY A 51 -0.01 2.52 13.43
C GLY A 51 0.52 2.10 14.79
N ARG A 52 -0.12 1.09 15.39
CA ARG A 52 0.20 0.62 16.74
C ARG A 52 1.47 -0.22 16.79
N VAL A 53 1.77 -0.93 15.70
CA VAL A 53 2.80 -1.98 15.63
C VAL A 53 4.14 -1.46 15.12
N TRP A 54 4.13 -0.57 14.12
CA TRP A 54 5.36 -0.12 13.45
C TRP A 54 5.80 1.29 13.88
N ARG A 55 5.48 1.67 15.12
CA ARG A 55 5.88 2.96 15.69
C ARG A 55 7.38 3.15 15.62
N THR A 56 7.83 4.33 15.22
CA THR A 56 9.26 4.64 15.04
C THR A 56 10.00 4.90 16.35
N ASP A 57 9.25 5.07 17.45
CA ASP A 57 9.76 5.30 18.81
C ASP A 57 9.86 4.01 19.66
N GLN A 58 9.54 2.84 19.09
CA GLN A 58 9.58 1.57 19.81
C GLN A 58 11.02 1.06 20.05
N THR A 59 11.17 0.15 21.02
CA THR A 59 12.47 -0.51 21.27
C THR A 59 12.96 -1.25 20.03
N ARG A 60 14.28 -1.22 19.81
CA ARG A 60 14.95 -1.94 18.72
C ARG A 60 14.91 -3.47 18.89
N GLU A 61 14.48 -3.96 20.05
CA GLU A 61 14.24 -5.39 20.30
C GLU A 61 13.01 -5.91 19.56
N LEU A 62 12.08 -5.02 19.19
CA LEU A 62 10.89 -5.35 18.40
C LEU A 62 11.22 -5.14 16.93
N CYS A 63 11.69 -6.18 16.27
CA CYS A 63 11.95 -6.20 14.83
C CYS A 63 11.00 -7.17 14.11
N MET A 64 10.79 -6.92 12.82
CA MET A 64 10.08 -7.88 11.96
C MET A 64 10.87 -9.18 11.89
N ASN A 65 10.20 -10.32 12.07
CA ASN A 65 10.81 -11.65 11.95
C ASN A 65 10.87 -12.17 10.51
N THR A 66 10.30 -11.42 9.57
CA THR A 66 10.36 -11.66 8.12
C THR A 66 11.40 -10.73 7.48
N LEU A 67 12.12 -11.21 6.46
CA LEU A 67 13.05 -10.36 5.70
C LEU A 67 12.28 -9.27 4.94
N ALA A 68 12.80 -8.05 4.89
CA ALA A 68 12.16 -6.93 4.18
C ALA A 68 11.98 -7.20 2.68
N ASP A 69 12.85 -8.01 2.09
CA ASP A 69 12.75 -8.41 0.68
C ASP A 69 11.72 -9.54 0.43
N ALA A 70 11.16 -10.11 1.50
CA ALA A 70 10.13 -11.16 1.43
C ALA A 70 8.74 -10.64 1.85
N VAL A 71 8.55 -9.32 1.93
CA VAL A 71 7.30 -8.68 2.33
C VAL A 71 6.93 -7.62 1.30
N THR A 72 5.69 -7.65 0.82
CA THR A 72 5.13 -6.61 -0.04
C THR A 72 3.63 -6.42 0.23
N LEU A 73 3.11 -5.23 -0.08
CA LEU A 73 1.66 -4.98 -0.17
C LEU A 73 1.15 -5.10 -1.61
N PHE A 74 2.04 -5.25 -2.58
CA PHE A 74 1.70 -5.42 -3.99
C PHE A 74 1.29 -6.87 -4.27
N THR A 75 0.58 -7.06 -5.36
CA THR A 75 0.10 -8.37 -5.79
C THR A 75 0.95 -8.94 -6.90
N ASP A 76 1.04 -10.26 -6.91
CA ASP A 76 1.64 -11.05 -7.98
C ASP A 76 0.74 -12.25 -8.31
N ASP A 77 1.26 -13.16 -9.13
CA ASP A 77 0.59 -14.39 -9.55
C ASP A 77 0.44 -15.44 -8.43
N SER A 78 1.09 -15.25 -7.28
CA SER A 78 0.97 -16.14 -6.13
C SER A 78 -0.32 -15.92 -5.33
N VAL A 79 -0.96 -14.76 -5.48
CA VAL A 79 -2.16 -14.37 -4.72
C VAL A 79 -3.44 -14.73 -5.49
N GLN A 80 -4.27 -15.59 -4.91
CA GLN A 80 -5.61 -15.87 -5.45
C GLN A 80 -6.57 -14.72 -5.13
N MET A 81 -6.86 -13.88 -6.12
CA MET A 81 -7.75 -12.73 -5.99
C MET A 81 -8.46 -12.40 -7.32
N ALA A 82 -9.51 -11.58 -7.24
CA ALA A 82 -10.23 -11.08 -8.39
C ALA A 82 -9.70 -9.70 -8.81
N GLY A 83 -9.72 -9.42 -10.11
CA GLY A 83 -9.24 -8.16 -10.69
C GLY A 83 -7.78 -8.21 -11.11
N THR A 84 -7.29 -7.05 -11.52
CA THR A 84 -5.97 -6.88 -12.12
C THR A 84 -4.85 -7.03 -11.08
N VAL A 85 -3.87 -7.88 -11.39
CA VAL A 85 -2.62 -7.97 -10.62
C VAL A 85 -1.86 -6.65 -10.76
N ARG A 86 -1.56 -6.02 -9.63
CA ARG A 86 -0.72 -4.82 -9.53
C ARG A 86 0.59 -5.18 -8.84
N PRO A 87 1.65 -5.49 -9.61
CA PRO A 87 2.97 -5.72 -9.05
C PRO A 87 3.56 -4.42 -8.51
N GLY A 88 4.68 -4.54 -7.81
CA GLY A 88 5.40 -3.41 -7.27
C GLY A 88 6.44 -3.86 -6.25
N PRO A 89 7.08 -2.91 -5.56
CA PRO A 89 8.26 -3.18 -4.75
C PRO A 89 8.01 -4.11 -3.56
N THR A 90 9.05 -4.84 -3.19
CA THR A 90 9.20 -5.37 -1.82
C THR A 90 9.38 -4.22 -0.82
N LEU A 91 9.20 -4.48 0.48
CA LEU A 91 9.44 -3.48 1.51
C LEU A 91 10.91 -2.98 1.48
N TYR A 92 11.85 -3.86 1.11
CA TYR A 92 13.25 -3.49 0.92
C TYR A 92 13.43 -2.53 -0.24
N GLU A 93 12.89 -2.87 -1.42
CA GLU A 93 12.95 -2.01 -2.61
C GLU A 93 12.27 -0.66 -2.36
N TRP A 94 11.12 -0.66 -1.69
CA TRP A 94 10.43 0.56 -1.30
C TRP A 94 11.28 1.42 -0.34
N ALA A 95 11.95 0.81 0.63
CA ALA A 95 12.84 1.54 1.54
C ALA A 95 14.02 2.19 0.80
N LEU A 96 14.57 1.52 -0.22
CA LEU A 96 15.59 2.11 -1.09
C LEU A 96 15.04 3.30 -1.86
N LEU A 97 13.87 3.16 -2.49
CA LEU A 97 13.20 4.28 -3.19
C LEU A 97 12.99 5.47 -2.25
N ALA A 98 12.50 5.22 -1.04
CA ALA A 98 12.25 6.26 -0.04
C ALA A 98 13.54 6.96 0.40
N ALA A 99 14.61 6.20 0.67
CA ALA A 99 15.90 6.78 1.07
C ALA A 99 16.49 7.67 -0.03
N HIS A 100 16.49 7.19 -1.28
CA HIS A 100 17.04 7.91 -2.43
C HIS A 100 16.15 9.07 -2.92
N ALA A 101 14.87 9.08 -2.57
CA ALA A 101 14.00 10.23 -2.78
C ALA A 101 14.35 11.40 -1.84
N VAL A 102 14.84 11.10 -0.63
CA VAL A 102 15.26 12.12 0.36
C VAL A 102 16.71 12.55 0.14
N GLU A 103 17.60 11.61 -0.11
CA GLU A 103 19.04 11.84 -0.31
C GLU A 103 19.52 11.17 -1.61
N PRO A 104 19.37 11.85 -2.77
CA PRO A 104 19.85 11.32 -4.04
C PRO A 104 21.38 11.25 -4.10
N ASP A 105 21.89 10.21 -4.75
CA ASP A 105 23.30 9.98 -5.04
C ASP A 105 23.50 9.42 -6.46
N ASP A 106 24.75 9.20 -6.87
CA ASP A 106 25.10 8.71 -8.21
C ASP A 106 24.49 7.33 -8.55
N ARG A 107 24.02 6.58 -7.55
CA ARG A 107 23.40 5.26 -7.73
C ARG A 107 21.89 5.32 -7.87
N THR A 108 21.28 6.46 -7.56
CA THR A 108 19.82 6.62 -7.48
C THR A 108 19.11 6.21 -8.76
N ALA A 109 19.61 6.62 -9.93
CA ALA A 109 19.00 6.25 -11.21
C ALA A 109 18.99 4.73 -11.44
N ALA A 110 20.08 4.04 -11.10
CA ALA A 110 20.19 2.59 -11.25
C ALA A 110 19.26 1.85 -10.28
N ILE A 111 19.15 2.35 -9.04
CA ILE A 111 18.27 1.77 -8.01
C ILE A 111 16.81 1.92 -8.42
N VAL A 112 16.37 3.13 -8.78
CA VAL A 112 14.98 3.38 -9.18
C VAL A 112 14.60 2.55 -10.41
N ALA A 113 15.50 2.43 -11.39
CA ALA A 113 15.25 1.62 -12.59
C ALA A 113 15.20 0.11 -12.33
N GLY A 114 15.78 -0.35 -11.22
CA GLY A 114 15.80 -1.76 -10.84
C GLY A 114 14.56 -2.23 -10.08
N VAL A 115 13.72 -1.30 -9.59
CA VAL A 115 12.54 -1.63 -8.80
C VAL A 115 11.33 -1.85 -9.73
N PRO A 116 10.57 -2.96 -9.57
CA PRO A 116 9.36 -3.21 -10.34
C PRO A 116 8.33 -2.09 -10.16
N ALA A 117 7.73 -1.66 -11.28
CA ALA A 117 6.68 -0.65 -11.34
C ALA A 117 5.28 -1.23 -11.12
#